data_AF-A0A5D2PKC2-F1
#
_entry.id   AF-A0A5D2PKC2-F1
#
_cell.length_a   1.000
_cell.length_b   1.000
_cell.length_c   1.000
_cell.angle_alpha   90.00
_cell.angle_beta   90.00
_cell.angle_gamma   90.00
#
_symmetry.space_group_name_H-M   'P 1'
#
loop_
_entity.id
_entity.type
_entity.pdbx_description
1 polymer ?
#
loop_
_entity_poly.entity_id
_entity_poly.type
_entity_poly.pdbx_seq_one_letter_code
_entity_poly.pdbx_strand_id
1 'polypeptide(L)'
;MDLLNQLETILESDPLIDEVGLIHPSQFITLSKECSESSNSSADGAFRPANTKFWNRDHKLGISTEILLPVCKAAKSAFMDAMEQYKTHSDLSVNKHEDKNMVYPSSSCQSFESEVMKHSRALLLLSCDLGTAWNARKLVVSKKQQLPMFTDELHLSALVLSYSHKSEQAWSHRRWVIKMIAGKYSNLQQIIAKESELVEKIAERSKMNYRAWNHRCWLVSYMTREQMLYELKKSRDWAGLHVADNSCFHYRRRLMLGISENKQGDDPSYDVENYQVVKEELDLNEALIKCYIGREALWLHRRFLSLCLIRHWMTTTDGISCHSTSMANEINIFLDKELCLLDPCSTIQDMEFEDFEAQAIYSTMYFLWLIKQIPEFRKIELQEKLKAGNLKNILHKTCPERSFLWDVLEL
;
A
#
# COMPACT_ATOMS: atom_id res chain seq x y z
N MET A 1 -38.72 -11.26 11.65
CA MET A 1 -38.15 -10.56 10.47
C MET A 1 -36.95 -11.33 9.98
N ASP A 2 -36.83 -11.51 8.67
CA ASP A 2 -35.66 -12.09 8.02
C ASP A 2 -34.39 -11.29 8.38
N LEU A 3 -33.29 -12.00 8.68
CA LEU A 3 -32.02 -11.39 9.13
C LEU A 3 -31.32 -10.69 7.98
N LEU A 4 -31.44 -11.22 6.76
CA LEU A 4 -30.87 -10.62 5.57
C LEU A 4 -31.55 -9.29 5.27
N ASN A 5 -32.89 -9.28 5.22
CA ASN A 5 -33.65 -8.04 5.02
C ASN A 5 -33.30 -6.94 6.04
N GLN A 6 -33.05 -7.30 7.30
CA GLN A 6 -32.60 -6.32 8.30
C GLN A 6 -31.22 -5.75 7.99
N LEU A 7 -30.25 -6.61 7.68
CA LEU A 7 -28.91 -6.18 7.28
C LEU A 7 -28.95 -5.26 6.06
N GLU A 8 -29.71 -5.64 5.03
CA GLU A 8 -29.85 -4.86 3.81
C GLU A 8 -30.54 -3.52 4.05
N THR A 9 -31.60 -3.51 4.87
CA THR A 9 -32.26 -2.25 5.27
C THR A 9 -31.28 -1.32 5.97
N ILE A 10 -30.42 -1.84 6.85
CA ILE A 10 -29.40 -1.04 7.53
C ILE A 10 -28.43 -0.44 6.50
N LEU A 11 -27.92 -1.27 5.59
CA LEU A 11 -26.98 -0.86 4.54
C LEU A 11 -27.57 0.16 3.54
N GLU A 12 -28.88 0.12 3.31
CA GLU A 12 -29.61 1.08 2.49
C GLU A 12 -29.88 2.39 3.26
N SER A 13 -30.26 2.29 4.53
CA SER A 13 -30.59 3.45 5.37
C SER A 13 -29.37 4.29 5.76
N ASP A 14 -28.21 3.65 5.85
CA ASP A 14 -26.94 4.30 6.18
C ASP A 14 -25.89 3.99 5.10
N PRO A 15 -25.83 4.82 4.03
CA PRO A 15 -24.88 4.63 2.94
C PRO A 15 -23.45 5.04 3.33
N LEU A 16 -23.28 5.69 4.48
CA LEU A 16 -21.99 6.26 4.92
C LEU A 16 -21.19 5.29 5.80
N ILE A 17 -21.69 4.07 6.03
CA ILE A 17 -21.00 3.05 6.84
C ILE A 17 -19.57 2.87 6.35
N ASP A 18 -18.60 3.12 7.21
CA ASP A 18 -17.17 3.12 6.90
C ASP A 18 -16.40 1.98 7.59
N GLU A 19 -17.03 1.28 8.54
CA GLU A 19 -16.43 0.18 9.27
C GLU A 19 -17.45 -0.89 9.68
N VAL A 20 -17.04 -2.17 9.58
CA VAL A 20 -17.83 -3.31 10.08
C VAL A 20 -17.06 -4.02 11.20
N GLY A 21 -17.74 -4.32 12.29
CA GLY A 21 -17.23 -5.11 13.40
C GLY A 21 -18.03 -6.39 13.62
N LEU A 22 -17.34 -7.49 13.91
CA LEU A 22 -17.98 -8.71 14.41
C LEU A 22 -17.99 -8.66 15.93
N ILE A 23 -19.17 -8.63 16.53
CA ILE A 23 -19.35 -8.35 17.95
C ILE A 23 -19.86 -9.59 18.65
N HIS A 24 -19.23 -9.96 19.77
CA HIS A 24 -19.74 -11.06 20.59
C HIS A 24 -21.04 -10.62 21.29
N PRO A 25 -22.10 -11.47 21.40
CA PRO A 25 -23.38 -11.09 22.02
C PRO A 25 -23.25 -10.42 23.41
N SER A 26 -22.27 -10.84 24.21
CA SER A 26 -22.02 -10.25 25.55
C SER A 26 -21.59 -8.77 25.50
N GLN A 27 -21.02 -8.30 24.40
CA GLN A 27 -20.52 -6.93 24.25
C GLN A 27 -21.61 -5.96 23.77
N PHE A 28 -22.71 -6.45 23.19
CA PHE A 28 -23.84 -5.59 22.76
C PHE A 28 -24.47 -4.83 23.92
N ILE A 29 -24.53 -5.45 25.10
CA ILE A 29 -25.11 -4.83 26.30
C ILE A 29 -24.24 -3.65 26.76
N THR A 30 -22.92 -3.78 26.71
CA THR A 30 -21.99 -2.69 27.04
C THR A 30 -22.09 -1.55 26.04
N LEU A 31 -22.04 -1.86 24.73
CA LEU A 31 -22.15 -0.86 23.67
C LEU A 31 -23.48 -0.09 23.74
N SER A 32 -24.59 -0.78 24.05
CA SER A 32 -25.91 -0.14 24.22
C SER A 32 -26.05 0.67 25.52
N LYS A 33 -25.26 0.37 26.56
CA LYS A 33 -25.23 1.15 27.81
C LYS A 33 -24.41 2.43 27.68
N GLU A 34 -23.20 2.36 27.12
CA GLU A 34 -22.37 3.54 26.80
C GLU A 34 -23.12 4.54 25.90
N CYS A 35 -24.01 4.00 25.06
CA CYS A 35 -24.94 4.74 24.21
C CYS A 35 -26.03 5.54 24.96
N SER A 36 -26.36 5.17 26.20
CA SER A 36 -27.42 5.81 26.99
C SER A 36 -26.89 6.96 27.84
N GLU A 37 -25.60 6.94 28.18
CA GLU A 37 -24.94 7.96 28.99
C GLU A 37 -24.53 9.20 28.18
N SER A 38 -24.35 9.07 26.85
CA SER A 38 -24.10 10.19 25.94
C SER A 38 -25.37 10.97 25.56
N SER A 39 -26.56 10.43 25.86
CA SER A 39 -27.85 11.02 25.53
C SER A 39 -28.48 11.63 26.79
N ASN A 40 -28.12 12.87 27.15
CA ASN A 40 -28.87 13.62 28.17
C ASN A 40 -30.26 14.02 27.62
N SER A 41 -31.21 13.09 27.65
CA SER A 41 -32.63 13.39 27.53
C SER A 41 -33.44 12.42 28.40
N SER A 42 -33.97 12.98 29.49
CA SER A 42 -35.15 12.60 30.27
C SER A 42 -35.56 11.12 30.32
N ALA A 43 -35.55 10.59 31.54
CA ALA A 43 -36.31 9.43 31.96
C ALA A 43 -37.79 9.57 31.55
N ASP A 44 -38.25 8.73 30.62
CA ASP A 44 -39.47 7.93 30.79
C ASP A 44 -39.60 6.85 29.70
N GLY A 45 -40.16 5.69 30.07
CA GLY A 45 -40.90 4.83 29.14
C GLY A 45 -40.15 3.84 28.23
N ALA A 46 -40.09 2.58 28.69
CA ALA A 46 -39.91 1.33 27.93
C ALA A 46 -38.49 1.02 27.40
N PHE A 47 -37.82 0.08 28.09
CA PHE A 47 -36.75 -0.76 27.51
C PHE A 47 -37.29 -1.43 26.23
N ARG A 48 -37.08 -0.81 25.06
CA ARG A 48 -37.12 -1.55 23.80
C ARG A 48 -36.06 -2.64 23.91
N PRO A 49 -36.37 -3.92 23.63
CA PRO A 49 -35.36 -4.95 23.65
C PRO A 49 -34.25 -4.52 22.69
N ALA A 50 -33.07 -4.23 23.24
CA ALA A 50 -31.91 -3.84 22.45
C ALA A 50 -31.75 -4.90 21.37
N ASN A 51 -31.78 -4.51 20.10
CA ASN A 51 -31.64 -5.44 19.00
C ASN A 51 -30.23 -6.06 19.12
N THR A 52 -30.13 -7.26 19.71
CA THR A 52 -28.84 -7.93 20.03
C THR A 52 -28.13 -8.49 18.79
N LYS A 53 -28.68 -8.23 17.60
CA LYS A 53 -28.30 -8.86 16.35
C LYS A 53 -27.46 -7.94 15.47
N PHE A 54 -27.86 -6.68 15.37
CA PHE A 54 -27.17 -5.64 14.61
C PHE A 54 -27.09 -4.37 15.45
N TRP A 55 -25.94 -3.70 15.36
CA TRP A 55 -25.70 -2.38 15.94
C TRP A 55 -25.28 -1.44 14.83
N ASN A 56 -25.98 -0.33 14.61
CA ASN A 56 -25.56 0.73 13.69
C ASN A 56 -25.65 2.07 14.43
N ARG A 57 -24.51 2.73 14.60
CA ARG A 57 -24.37 4.14 15.01
C ARG A 57 -23.08 4.72 14.47
N ASP A 58 -23.05 6.04 14.29
CA ASP A 58 -21.85 6.79 13.87
C ASP A 58 -21.18 6.21 12.61
N HIS A 59 -22.00 5.68 11.69
CA HIS A 59 -21.56 5.00 10.47
C HIS A 59 -20.72 3.73 10.72
N LYS A 60 -20.88 3.09 11.87
CA LYS A 60 -20.24 1.84 12.25
C LYS A 60 -21.28 0.73 12.33
N LEU A 61 -21.01 -0.40 11.68
CA LEU A 61 -21.90 -1.55 11.68
C LEU A 61 -21.34 -2.71 12.50
N GLY A 62 -21.97 -3.02 13.61
CA GLY A 62 -21.75 -4.21 14.42
C GLY A 62 -22.67 -5.35 14.04
N ILE A 63 -22.11 -6.53 13.73
CA ILE A 63 -22.87 -7.75 13.44
C ILE A 63 -22.60 -8.77 14.54
N SER A 64 -23.66 -9.29 15.15
CA SER A 64 -23.51 -10.30 16.19
C SER A 64 -22.96 -11.61 15.64
N THR A 65 -21.95 -12.17 16.32
CA THR A 65 -21.35 -13.45 15.91
C THR A 65 -22.35 -14.61 15.93
N GLU A 66 -23.40 -14.53 16.75
CA GLU A 66 -24.47 -15.53 16.84
C GLU A 66 -25.26 -15.67 15.53
N ILE A 67 -25.43 -14.57 14.78
CA ILE A 67 -26.27 -14.56 13.58
C ILE A 67 -25.47 -14.73 12.28
N LEU A 68 -24.13 -14.77 12.33
CA LEU A 68 -23.28 -14.76 11.14
C LEU A 68 -23.55 -15.92 10.18
N LEU A 69 -23.62 -17.15 10.69
CA LEU A 69 -23.85 -18.31 9.84
C LEU A 69 -25.25 -18.29 9.20
N PRO A 70 -26.35 -18.07 9.95
CA PRO A 70 -27.68 -17.92 9.35
C PRO A 70 -27.76 -16.82 8.30
N VAL A 71 -27.27 -15.61 8.60
CA VAL A 71 -27.39 -14.47 7.68
C VAL A 71 -26.49 -14.64 6.44
N CYS A 72 -25.31 -15.26 6.58
CA CYS A 72 -24.44 -15.59 5.46
C CYS A 72 -25.08 -16.64 4.53
N LYS A 73 -25.75 -17.67 5.08
CA LYS A 73 -26.49 -18.65 4.28
C LYS A 73 -27.65 -17.99 3.52
N ALA A 74 -28.41 -17.13 4.18
CA ALA A 74 -29.51 -16.39 3.56
C ALA A 74 -28.99 -15.48 2.43
N ALA A 75 -27.96 -14.67 2.70
CA ALA A 75 -27.32 -13.79 1.72
C ALA A 75 -26.79 -14.58 0.50
N LYS A 76 -26.18 -15.75 0.75
CA LYS A 76 -25.69 -16.62 -0.32
C LYS A 76 -26.84 -17.17 -1.18
N SER A 77 -27.93 -17.62 -0.57
CA SER A 77 -29.10 -18.12 -1.32
C SER A 77 -29.69 -17.01 -2.19
N ALA A 78 -30.01 -15.87 -1.58
CA ALA A 78 -30.61 -14.73 -2.28
C ALA A 78 -29.71 -14.22 -3.42
N PHE A 79 -28.39 -14.18 -3.21
CA PHE A 79 -27.44 -13.85 -4.27
C PHE A 79 -27.44 -14.87 -5.42
N MET A 80 -27.47 -16.17 -5.12
CA MET A 80 -27.49 -17.21 -6.15
C MET A 80 -28.80 -17.14 -6.96
N ASP A 81 -29.93 -16.95 -6.29
CA ASP A 81 -31.25 -16.82 -6.92
C ASP A 81 -31.31 -15.58 -7.85
N ALA A 82 -30.83 -14.43 -7.36
CA ALA A 82 -30.74 -13.21 -8.17
C ALA A 82 -29.78 -13.36 -9.35
N MET A 83 -28.66 -14.06 -9.17
CA MET A 83 -27.69 -14.31 -10.24
C MET A 83 -28.23 -15.26 -11.30
N GLU A 84 -29.03 -16.27 -10.91
CA GLU A 84 -29.72 -17.16 -11.84
C GLU A 84 -30.71 -16.37 -12.70
N GLN A 85 -31.59 -15.59 -12.08
CA GLN A 85 -32.56 -14.74 -12.78
C GLN A 85 -31.87 -13.76 -13.75
N TYR A 86 -30.80 -13.11 -13.30
CA TYR A 86 -30.01 -12.20 -14.12
C TYR A 86 -29.40 -12.90 -15.36
N LYS A 87 -28.87 -14.12 -15.20
CA LYS A 87 -28.32 -14.90 -16.33
C LYS A 87 -29.40 -15.30 -17.33
N THR A 88 -30.51 -15.88 -16.85
CA THR A 88 -31.62 -16.29 -17.70
C THR A 88 -32.14 -15.14 -18.56
N HIS A 89 -32.24 -13.94 -18.00
CA HIS A 89 -32.65 -12.75 -18.74
C HIS A 89 -31.56 -12.19 -19.66
N SER A 90 -30.28 -12.26 -19.27
CA SER A 90 -29.16 -11.86 -20.13
C SER A 90 -29.10 -12.73 -21.39
N ASP A 91 -29.23 -14.05 -21.26
CA ASP A 91 -29.16 -15.00 -22.38
C ASP A 91 -30.35 -14.82 -23.35
N LEU A 92 -31.55 -14.57 -22.82
CA LEU A 92 -32.73 -14.22 -23.62
C LEU A 92 -32.59 -12.90 -24.38
N SER A 93 -31.81 -11.95 -23.85
CA SER A 93 -31.54 -10.68 -24.54
C SER A 93 -30.52 -10.83 -25.67
N VAL A 94 -29.51 -11.69 -25.50
CA VAL A 94 -28.50 -11.98 -26.52
C VAL A 94 -29.09 -12.69 -27.73
N ASN A 95 -30.04 -13.61 -27.51
CA ASN A 95 -30.75 -14.32 -28.60
C ASN A 95 -31.73 -13.44 -29.39
N LYS A 96 -32.01 -12.20 -28.97
CA LYS A 96 -32.88 -11.25 -29.69
C LYS A 96 -32.10 -10.23 -30.53
N HIS A 97 -30.77 -10.26 -30.51
CA HIS A 97 -29.93 -9.24 -31.16
C HIS A 97 -29.78 -9.38 -32.68
N GLU A 98 -30.56 -10.20 -33.37
CA GLU A 98 -30.63 -10.20 -34.84
C GLU A 98 -31.53 -9.08 -35.42
N ASP A 99 -32.46 -8.51 -34.64
CA ASP A 99 -33.29 -7.39 -35.10
C ASP A 99 -32.85 -6.06 -34.49
N LYS A 100 -32.21 -5.24 -35.32
CA LYS A 100 -31.84 -3.85 -35.03
C LYS A 100 -33.10 -3.02 -34.73
N ASN A 101 -33.31 -2.61 -33.48
CA ASN A 101 -33.86 -1.28 -33.13
C ASN A 101 -33.74 -0.96 -31.62
N MET A 102 -33.29 0.28 -31.35
CA MET A 102 -33.19 1.02 -30.06
C MET A 102 -33.04 0.25 -28.74
N VAL A 103 -31.83 0.31 -28.19
CA VAL A 103 -31.45 -0.25 -26.87
C VAL A 103 -31.86 0.72 -25.75
N TYR A 104 -33.04 0.53 -25.18
CA TYR A 104 -33.31 0.89 -23.79
C TYR A 104 -33.35 -0.40 -22.96
N PRO A 105 -32.63 -0.52 -21.83
CA PRO A 105 -32.74 -1.69 -20.97
C PRO A 105 -34.20 -1.83 -20.51
N SER A 106 -34.80 -3.01 -20.66
CA SER A 106 -36.13 -3.26 -20.09
C SER A 106 -36.11 -3.02 -18.58
N SER A 107 -37.17 -2.42 -18.02
CA SER A 107 -37.30 -2.11 -16.59
C SER A 107 -37.04 -3.33 -15.68
N SER A 108 -37.39 -4.53 -16.16
CA SER A 108 -37.11 -5.81 -15.49
C SER A 108 -35.62 -6.13 -15.37
N CYS A 109 -34.80 -5.84 -16.39
CA CYS A 109 -33.37 -6.10 -16.38
C CYS A 109 -32.64 -5.22 -15.34
N GLN A 110 -33.07 -3.96 -15.23
CA GLN A 110 -32.57 -3.04 -14.20
C GLN A 110 -32.92 -3.51 -12.78
N SER A 111 -34.09 -4.14 -12.60
CA SER A 111 -34.49 -4.75 -11.32
C SER A 111 -33.56 -5.87 -10.90
N PHE A 112 -33.23 -6.82 -11.80
CA PHE A 112 -32.35 -7.94 -11.46
C PHE A 112 -30.91 -7.53 -11.21
N GLU A 113 -30.40 -6.55 -11.97
CA GLU A 113 -29.09 -5.95 -11.70
C GLU A 113 -29.02 -5.35 -10.28
N SER A 114 -30.08 -4.65 -9.85
CA SER A 114 -30.17 -4.10 -8.49
C SER A 114 -30.16 -5.20 -7.43
N GLU A 115 -30.92 -6.28 -7.61
CA GLU A 115 -30.95 -7.40 -6.65
C GLU A 115 -29.59 -8.11 -6.54
N VAL A 116 -28.91 -8.34 -7.68
CA VAL A 116 -27.54 -8.89 -7.67
C VAL A 116 -26.60 -7.96 -6.89
N MET A 117 -26.68 -6.65 -7.10
CA MET A 117 -25.84 -5.68 -6.39
C MET A 117 -26.19 -5.56 -4.90
N LYS A 118 -27.47 -5.69 -4.54
CA LYS A 118 -27.95 -5.66 -3.16
C LYS A 118 -27.49 -6.88 -2.36
N HIS A 119 -27.82 -8.08 -2.82
CA HIS A 119 -27.50 -9.32 -2.10
C HIS A 119 -26.00 -9.60 -2.09
N SER A 120 -25.26 -9.29 -3.18
CA SER A 120 -23.80 -9.44 -3.18
C SER A 120 -23.10 -8.47 -2.23
N ARG A 121 -23.65 -7.26 -1.98
CA ARG A 121 -23.11 -6.32 -0.98
C ARG A 121 -23.18 -6.94 0.41
N ALA A 122 -24.36 -7.43 0.81
CA ALA A 122 -24.55 -8.09 2.11
C ALA A 122 -23.66 -9.34 2.23
N LEU A 123 -23.60 -10.17 1.18
CA LEU A 123 -22.80 -11.39 1.17
C LEU A 123 -21.29 -11.12 1.31
N LEU A 124 -20.76 -10.10 0.62
CA LEU A 124 -19.33 -9.76 0.69
C LEU A 124 -18.91 -9.16 2.04
N LEU A 125 -19.82 -8.50 2.76
CA LEU A 125 -19.55 -8.09 4.14
C LEU A 125 -19.48 -9.27 5.11
N LEU A 126 -20.13 -10.39 4.80
CA LEU A 126 -20.15 -11.59 5.62
C LEU A 126 -19.11 -12.64 5.18
N SER A 127 -18.73 -12.64 3.90
CA SER A 127 -17.82 -13.59 3.26
C SER A 127 -17.00 -12.88 2.17
N CYS A 128 -15.99 -12.13 2.62
CA CYS A 128 -15.22 -11.20 1.79
C CYS A 128 -14.43 -11.82 0.63
N ASP A 129 -14.02 -13.09 0.73
CA ASP A 129 -13.20 -13.74 -0.28
C ASP A 129 -14.01 -14.55 -1.32
N LEU A 130 -15.33 -14.39 -1.35
CA LEU A 130 -16.18 -15.05 -2.35
C LEU A 130 -16.04 -14.41 -3.74
N GLY A 131 -15.07 -14.91 -4.52
CA GLY A 131 -14.75 -14.40 -5.86
C GLY A 131 -15.94 -14.35 -6.83
N THR A 132 -16.89 -15.28 -6.73
CA THR A 132 -18.11 -15.29 -7.56
C THR A 132 -18.96 -14.03 -7.36
N ALA A 133 -19.11 -13.56 -6.12
CA ALA A 133 -19.85 -12.35 -5.82
C ALA A 133 -19.14 -11.12 -6.39
N TRP A 134 -17.83 -10.98 -6.18
CA TRP A 134 -17.04 -9.91 -6.80
C TRP A 134 -17.15 -9.90 -8.33
N ASN A 135 -17.06 -11.06 -8.97
CA ASN A 135 -17.14 -11.15 -10.43
C ASN A 135 -18.55 -10.83 -10.97
N ALA A 136 -19.62 -11.19 -10.24
CA ALA A 136 -20.98 -10.78 -10.60
C ALA A 136 -21.12 -9.24 -10.59
N ARG A 137 -20.56 -8.57 -9.57
CA ARG A 137 -20.54 -7.10 -9.51
C ARG A 137 -19.75 -6.49 -10.67
N LYS A 138 -18.57 -7.02 -10.99
CA LYS A 138 -17.79 -6.59 -12.17
C LYS A 138 -18.62 -6.68 -13.45
N LEU A 139 -19.38 -7.77 -13.63
CA LEU A 139 -20.22 -7.97 -14.80
C LEU A 139 -21.31 -6.90 -14.92
N VAL A 140 -22.02 -6.61 -13.83
CA VAL A 140 -23.08 -5.58 -13.81
C VAL A 140 -22.50 -4.18 -14.03
N VAL A 141 -21.48 -3.81 -13.26
CA VAL A 141 -20.87 -2.46 -13.32
C VAL A 141 -20.22 -2.19 -14.69
N SER A 142 -19.58 -3.20 -15.30
CA SER A 142 -18.95 -3.07 -16.62
C SER A 142 -19.94 -2.76 -17.75
N LYS A 143 -21.19 -3.22 -17.64
CA LYS A 143 -22.23 -2.94 -18.64
C LYS A 143 -22.69 -1.48 -18.57
N LYS A 144 -22.72 -0.88 -17.39
CA LYS A 144 -23.20 0.50 -17.18
C LYS A 144 -22.13 1.56 -17.41
N GLN A 145 -20.89 1.28 -17.01
CA GLN A 145 -19.75 2.22 -17.09
C GLN A 145 -20.10 3.63 -16.56
N GLN A 146 -20.69 3.70 -15.36
CA GLN A 146 -21.02 4.94 -14.69
C GLN A 146 -20.07 5.18 -13.52
N LEU A 147 -19.51 6.40 -13.43
CA LEU A 147 -18.57 6.77 -12.37
C LEU A 147 -19.11 6.58 -10.94
N PRO A 148 -20.38 6.90 -10.63
CA PRO A 148 -20.95 6.63 -9.31
C PRO A 148 -20.88 5.14 -8.92
N MET A 149 -21.19 4.23 -9.85
CA MET A 149 -21.13 2.79 -9.57
C MET A 149 -19.70 2.33 -9.26
N PHE A 150 -18.70 2.82 -9.99
CA PHE A 150 -17.30 2.52 -9.66
C PHE A 150 -16.90 3.08 -8.29
N THR A 151 -17.42 4.26 -7.95
CA THR A 151 -17.21 4.88 -6.63
C THR A 151 -17.83 4.02 -5.53
N ASP A 152 -19.03 3.49 -5.74
CA ASP A 152 -19.69 2.56 -4.80
C ASP A 152 -18.89 1.26 -4.62
N GLU A 153 -18.27 0.74 -5.68
CA GLU A 153 -17.38 -0.43 -5.58
C GLU A 153 -16.10 -0.15 -4.77
N LEU A 154 -15.55 1.07 -4.88
CA LEU A 154 -14.44 1.50 -4.02
C LEU A 154 -14.88 1.64 -2.55
N HIS A 155 -16.09 2.14 -2.29
CA HIS A 155 -16.63 2.19 -0.92
C HIS A 155 -16.87 0.80 -0.35
N LEU A 156 -17.52 -0.10 -1.09
CA LEU A 156 -17.77 -1.47 -0.64
C LEU A 156 -16.48 -2.21 -0.33
N SER A 157 -15.49 -2.15 -1.22
CA SER A 157 -14.21 -2.82 -0.98
C SER A 157 -13.43 -2.17 0.16
N ALA A 158 -13.55 -0.86 0.40
CA ALA A 158 -12.96 -0.21 1.58
C ALA A 158 -13.63 -0.70 2.87
N LEU A 159 -14.96 -0.82 2.86
CA LEU A 159 -15.73 -1.35 3.98
C LEU A 159 -15.36 -2.80 4.29
N VAL A 160 -15.14 -3.65 3.28
CA VAL A 160 -14.62 -5.01 3.48
C VAL A 160 -13.21 -4.99 4.09
N LEU A 161 -12.33 -4.11 3.60
CA LEU A 161 -10.96 -3.98 4.10
C LEU A 161 -10.88 -3.42 5.53
N SER A 162 -11.92 -2.74 6.02
CA SER A 162 -11.98 -2.18 7.37
C SER A 162 -11.85 -3.25 8.47
N TYR A 163 -12.31 -4.48 8.19
CA TYR A 163 -12.22 -5.62 9.10
C TYR A 163 -11.36 -6.77 8.53
N SER A 164 -11.33 -6.93 7.20
CA SER A 164 -10.51 -7.93 6.50
C SER A 164 -9.36 -7.26 5.73
N HIS A 165 -8.45 -6.63 6.46
CA HIS A 165 -7.32 -5.85 5.94
C HIS A 165 -6.46 -6.57 4.88
N LYS A 166 -6.46 -7.90 4.89
CA LYS A 166 -5.64 -8.77 4.04
C LYS A 166 -6.45 -9.52 2.96
N SER A 167 -7.71 -9.17 2.72
CA SER A 167 -8.51 -9.80 1.65
C SER A 167 -7.93 -9.50 0.26
N GLU A 168 -7.44 -10.53 -0.41
CA GLU A 168 -6.91 -10.42 -1.77
C GLU A 168 -7.99 -10.07 -2.79
N GLN A 169 -9.20 -10.59 -2.60
CA GLN A 169 -10.31 -10.32 -3.52
C GLN A 169 -10.70 -8.84 -3.48
N ALA A 170 -10.75 -8.23 -2.29
CA ALA A 170 -11.02 -6.80 -2.16
C ALA A 170 -9.94 -5.95 -2.85
N TRP A 171 -8.64 -6.22 -2.58
CA TRP A 171 -7.55 -5.50 -3.24
C TRP A 171 -7.53 -5.70 -4.76
N SER A 172 -7.78 -6.92 -5.24
CA SER A 172 -7.89 -7.23 -6.66
C SER A 172 -9.05 -6.49 -7.33
N HIS A 173 -10.21 -6.44 -6.67
CA HIS A 173 -11.37 -5.71 -7.14
C HIS A 173 -11.10 -4.20 -7.23
N ARG A 174 -10.47 -3.60 -6.21
CA ARG A 174 -10.06 -2.18 -6.27
C ARG A 174 -9.18 -1.85 -7.46
N ARG A 175 -8.15 -2.67 -7.71
CA ARG A 175 -7.27 -2.50 -8.88
C ARG A 175 -8.05 -2.58 -10.19
N TRP A 176 -9.02 -3.50 -10.26
CA TRP A 176 -9.92 -3.59 -11.41
C TRP A 176 -10.76 -2.32 -11.60
N VAL A 177 -11.37 -1.79 -10.53
CA VAL A 177 -12.16 -0.55 -10.57
C VAL A 177 -11.31 0.63 -11.06
N ILE A 178 -10.11 0.81 -10.50
CA ILE A 178 -9.20 1.90 -10.89
C ILE A 178 -8.77 1.77 -12.35
N LYS A 179 -8.50 0.55 -12.85
CA LYS A 179 -8.23 0.31 -14.27
C LYS A 179 -9.40 0.69 -15.16
N MET A 180 -10.64 0.46 -14.73
CA MET A 180 -11.83 0.84 -15.48
C MET A 180 -12.04 2.35 -15.52
N ILE A 181 -11.62 3.07 -14.48
CA ILE A 181 -11.70 4.52 -14.41
C ILE A 181 -10.58 5.20 -15.21
N ALA A 182 -9.38 4.61 -15.17
CA ALA A 182 -8.19 5.17 -15.79
C ALA A 182 -8.38 5.47 -17.28
N GLY A 183 -8.03 6.68 -17.70
CA GLY A 183 -8.18 7.15 -19.08
C GLY A 183 -9.61 7.46 -19.54
N LYS A 184 -10.63 7.15 -18.73
CA LYS A 184 -12.04 7.42 -19.07
C LYS A 184 -12.66 8.59 -18.31
N TYR A 185 -12.19 8.86 -17.09
CA TYR A 185 -12.71 9.94 -16.25
C TYR A 185 -11.58 10.82 -15.73
N SER A 186 -11.85 12.12 -15.60
CA SER A 186 -10.89 13.14 -15.15
C SER A 186 -10.54 13.05 -13.66
N ASN A 187 -11.38 12.42 -12.83
CA ASN A 187 -11.19 12.33 -11.38
C ASN A 187 -10.09 11.36 -10.93
N LEU A 188 -9.37 10.71 -11.85
CA LEU A 188 -8.38 9.68 -11.52
C LEU A 188 -7.42 10.14 -10.42
N GLN A 189 -6.87 11.35 -10.52
CA GLN A 189 -5.87 11.82 -9.56
C GLN A 189 -6.40 12.03 -8.14
N GLN A 190 -7.65 12.47 -8.00
CA GLN A 190 -8.33 12.55 -6.71
C GLN A 190 -8.57 11.16 -6.12
N ILE A 191 -8.91 10.19 -6.97
CA ILE A 191 -9.11 8.80 -6.56
C ILE A 191 -7.79 8.19 -6.10
N ILE A 192 -6.69 8.35 -6.86
CA ILE A 192 -5.37 7.85 -6.48
C ILE A 192 -4.90 8.43 -5.14
N ALA A 193 -5.14 9.72 -4.88
CA ALA A 193 -4.83 10.32 -3.58
C ALA A 193 -5.62 9.66 -2.43
N LYS A 194 -6.95 9.49 -2.60
CA LYS A 194 -7.79 8.78 -1.61
C LYS A 194 -7.41 7.32 -1.42
N GLU A 195 -7.00 6.62 -2.49
CA GLU A 195 -6.50 5.24 -2.41
C GLU A 195 -5.22 5.16 -1.56
N SER A 196 -4.32 6.12 -1.75
CA SER A 196 -3.07 6.21 -0.97
C SER A 196 -3.36 6.41 0.53
N GLU A 197 -4.28 7.32 0.86
CA GLU A 197 -4.75 7.54 2.23
C GLU A 197 -5.40 6.30 2.84
N LEU A 198 -6.19 5.56 2.07
CA LEU A 198 -6.79 4.30 2.54
C LEU A 198 -5.71 3.27 2.90
N VAL A 199 -4.69 3.11 2.05
CA VAL A 199 -3.59 2.17 2.35
C VAL A 199 -2.89 2.58 3.65
N GLU A 200 -2.63 3.86 3.85
CA GLU A 200 -2.00 4.39 5.07
C GLU A 200 -2.80 4.00 6.32
N LYS A 201 -4.11 4.27 6.33
CA LYS A 201 -5.02 3.89 7.42
C LYS A 201 -5.02 2.39 7.69
N ILE A 202 -5.01 1.56 6.64
CA ILE A 202 -4.98 0.10 6.77
C ILE A 202 -3.63 -0.40 7.28
N ALA A 203 -2.52 0.19 6.83
CA ALA A 203 -1.17 -0.17 7.29
C ALA A 203 -0.99 0.13 8.79
N GLU A 204 -1.66 1.17 9.29
CA GLU A 204 -1.67 1.57 10.70
C GLU A 204 -2.40 0.53 11.57
N ARG A 205 -3.57 0.07 11.10
CA ARG A 205 -4.41 -0.92 11.78
C ARG A 205 -3.84 -2.34 11.70
N SER A 206 -3.15 -2.66 10.59
CA SER A 206 -2.57 -3.98 10.34
C SER A 206 -1.08 -3.86 10.05
N LYS A 207 -0.26 -4.01 11.09
CA LYS A 207 1.21 -4.03 10.98
C LYS A 207 1.67 -4.98 9.88
N MET A 208 2.68 -4.56 9.11
CA MET A 208 3.32 -5.34 8.04
C MET A 208 2.34 -5.84 6.96
N ASN A 209 1.33 -5.03 6.60
CA ASN A 209 0.39 -5.40 5.56
C ASN A 209 1.00 -5.23 4.16
N TYR A 210 1.75 -6.24 3.72
CA TYR A 210 2.34 -6.26 2.37
C TYR A 210 1.31 -6.08 1.25
N ARG A 211 0.07 -6.57 1.42
CA ARG A 211 -0.98 -6.46 0.39
C ARG A 211 -1.38 -5.00 0.15
N ALA A 212 -1.54 -4.24 1.23
CA ALA A 212 -1.87 -2.82 1.17
C ALA A 212 -0.70 -2.01 0.56
N TRP A 213 0.53 -2.24 1.03
CA TRP A 213 1.72 -1.59 0.46
C TRP A 213 1.95 -1.93 -1.01
N ASN A 214 1.75 -3.19 -1.40
CA ASN A 214 1.84 -3.62 -2.80
C ASN A 214 0.79 -2.92 -3.68
N HIS A 215 -0.43 -2.70 -3.16
CA HIS A 215 -1.44 -1.87 -3.83
C HIS A 215 -0.94 -0.43 -3.99
N ARG A 216 -0.37 0.19 -2.95
CA ARG A 216 0.19 1.56 -3.02
C ARG A 216 1.34 1.67 -4.02
N CYS A 217 2.24 0.68 -4.07
CA CYS A 217 3.28 0.59 -5.10
C CYS A 217 2.69 0.50 -6.51
N TRP A 218 1.63 -0.27 -6.69
CA TRP A 218 0.92 -0.38 -7.97
C TRP A 218 0.28 0.95 -8.39
N LEU A 219 -0.23 1.76 -7.45
CA LEU A 219 -0.80 3.08 -7.75
C LEU A 219 0.21 4.05 -8.37
N VAL A 220 1.51 3.86 -8.14
CA VAL A 220 2.57 4.75 -8.67
C VAL A 220 2.49 4.84 -10.20
N SER A 221 2.07 3.78 -10.91
CA SER A 221 1.92 3.84 -12.37
C SER A 221 0.79 4.77 -12.86
N TYR A 222 -0.06 5.26 -11.95
CA TYR A 222 -1.17 6.18 -12.24
C TYR A 222 -0.96 7.58 -11.65
N MET A 223 0.08 7.77 -10.83
CA MET A 223 0.41 9.05 -10.21
C MET A 223 1.11 9.98 -11.21
N THR A 224 0.84 11.27 -11.08
CA THR A 224 1.65 12.34 -11.66
C THR A 224 2.99 12.48 -10.91
N ARG A 225 3.98 13.12 -11.52
CA ARG A 225 5.27 13.40 -10.86
C ARG A 225 5.07 14.20 -9.57
N GLU A 226 4.19 15.18 -9.59
CA GLU A 226 3.86 16.03 -8.44
C GLU A 226 3.29 15.21 -7.28
N GLN A 227 2.38 14.27 -7.56
CA GLN A 227 1.86 13.36 -6.53
C GLN A 227 2.94 12.43 -5.99
N MET A 228 3.86 11.94 -6.83
CA MET A 228 4.95 11.09 -6.35
C MET A 228 5.89 11.84 -5.41
N LEU A 229 6.24 13.09 -5.74
CA LEU A 229 7.05 13.96 -4.89
C LEU A 229 6.33 14.26 -3.56
N TYR A 230 5.02 14.54 -3.62
CA TYR A 230 4.19 14.74 -2.44
C TYR A 230 4.15 13.50 -1.54
N GLU A 231 3.93 12.30 -2.12
CA GLU A 231 3.91 11.04 -1.39
C GLU A 231 5.27 10.71 -0.74
N LEU A 232 6.38 11.00 -1.43
CA LEU A 232 7.72 10.80 -0.89
C LEU A 232 7.98 11.69 0.32
N LYS A 233 7.50 12.94 0.29
CA LYS A 233 7.55 13.87 1.42
C LYS A 233 6.62 13.44 2.55
N LYS A 234 5.35 13.13 2.24
CA LYS A 234 4.32 12.72 3.21
C LYS A 234 4.72 11.47 3.99
N SER A 235 5.32 10.49 3.32
CA SER A 235 5.70 9.22 3.95
C SER A 235 7.02 9.27 4.73
N ARG A 236 7.65 10.44 4.91
CA ARG A 236 8.90 10.58 5.70
C ARG A 236 8.68 10.23 7.17
N ASP A 237 7.66 10.81 7.78
CA ASP A 237 7.36 10.57 9.20
C ASP A 237 7.00 9.11 9.46
N TRP A 238 6.26 8.49 8.53
CA TRP A 238 5.97 7.07 8.58
C TRP A 238 7.25 6.23 8.59
N ALA A 239 8.20 6.50 7.69
CA ALA A 239 9.45 5.77 7.61
C ALA A 239 10.32 5.94 8.86
N GLY A 240 10.29 7.13 9.47
CA GLY A 240 11.00 7.41 10.73
C GLY A 240 10.40 6.69 11.94
N LEU A 241 9.07 6.57 12.00
CA LEU A 241 8.38 5.86 13.09
C LEU A 241 8.36 4.34 12.90
N HIS A 242 8.39 3.87 11.66
CA HIS A 242 8.25 2.45 11.29
C HIS A 242 9.49 1.92 10.55
N VAL A 243 10.67 2.12 11.14
CA VAL A 243 11.97 1.75 10.53
C VAL A 243 12.09 0.25 10.19
N ALA A 244 11.38 -0.61 10.91
CA ALA A 244 11.33 -2.05 10.61
C ALA A 244 10.38 -2.42 9.45
N ASP A 245 9.55 -1.49 8.97
CA ASP A 245 8.63 -1.74 7.85
C ASP A 245 9.34 -1.58 6.50
N ASN A 246 9.97 -2.66 6.05
CA ASN A 246 10.61 -2.71 4.72
C ASN A 246 9.63 -2.42 3.57
N SER A 247 8.32 -2.62 3.77
CA SER A 247 7.32 -2.33 2.73
C SER A 247 7.19 -0.82 2.49
N CYS A 248 7.36 -0.01 3.54
CA CYS A 248 7.43 1.45 3.42
C CYS A 248 8.64 1.87 2.56
N PHE A 249 9.83 1.36 2.86
CA PHE A 249 11.02 1.65 2.05
C PHE A 249 10.90 1.12 0.61
N HIS A 250 10.27 -0.03 0.40
CA HIS A 250 9.95 -0.50 -0.96
C HIS A 250 9.04 0.49 -1.72
N TYR A 251 8.02 1.05 -1.06
CA TYR A 251 7.16 2.07 -1.65
C TYR A 251 7.94 3.34 -2.01
N ARG A 252 8.80 3.82 -1.10
CA ARG A 252 9.68 4.98 -1.35
C ARG A 252 10.59 4.75 -2.57
N ARG A 253 11.20 3.57 -2.68
CA ARG A 253 11.98 3.18 -3.88
C ARG A 253 11.15 3.20 -5.14
N ARG A 254 9.91 2.68 -5.10
CA ARG A 254 9.02 2.71 -6.28
C ARG A 254 8.63 4.13 -6.69
N LEU A 255 8.39 5.03 -5.73
CA LEU A 255 8.15 6.45 -6.01
C LEU A 255 9.34 7.09 -6.72
N MET A 256 10.56 6.88 -6.21
CA MET A 256 11.79 7.43 -6.82
C MET A 256 12.03 6.90 -8.24
N LEU A 257 11.77 5.61 -8.47
CA LEU A 257 11.81 5.04 -9.81
C LEU A 257 10.77 5.69 -10.73
N GLY A 258 9.53 5.86 -10.26
CA GLY A 258 8.47 6.54 -11.02
C GLY A 258 8.81 8.01 -11.34
N ILE A 259 9.41 8.73 -10.40
CA ILE A 259 9.91 10.11 -10.61
C ILE A 259 10.97 10.14 -11.71
N SER A 260 11.87 9.15 -11.72
CA SER A 260 12.94 9.04 -12.72
C SER A 260 12.43 8.59 -14.10
N GLU A 261 11.40 7.75 -14.15
CA GLU A 261 10.78 7.24 -15.38
C GLU A 261 9.93 8.32 -16.09
N ASN A 262 9.31 9.24 -15.34
CA ASN A 262 8.47 10.33 -15.87
C ASN A 262 9.27 11.57 -16.32
N LYS A 263 10.33 11.37 -17.11
CA LYS A 263 11.01 12.48 -17.79
C LYS A 263 10.14 12.98 -18.94
N GLN A 264 9.57 14.18 -18.81
CA GLN A 264 8.92 14.86 -19.94
C GLN A 264 9.97 15.60 -20.78
N GLY A 265 10.63 14.88 -21.68
CA GLY A 265 11.65 15.42 -22.57
C GLY A 265 13.06 15.52 -21.95
N ASP A 266 14.00 16.06 -22.73
CA ASP A 266 15.42 16.22 -22.36
C ASP A 266 15.69 17.52 -21.57
N ASP A 267 14.74 17.97 -20.74
CA ASP A 267 14.93 19.19 -19.94
C ASP A 267 15.94 18.93 -18.79
N PRO A 268 17.11 19.62 -18.79
CA PRO A 268 18.13 19.45 -17.77
C PRO A 268 17.64 19.75 -16.34
N SER A 269 16.58 20.53 -16.18
CA SER A 269 15.99 20.85 -14.87
C SER A 269 15.53 19.59 -14.13
N TYR A 270 15.00 18.60 -14.85
CA TYR A 270 14.53 17.34 -14.24
C TYR A 270 15.66 16.51 -13.65
N ASP A 271 16.84 16.53 -14.27
CA ASP A 271 18.00 15.79 -13.77
C ASP A 271 18.55 16.43 -12.48
N VAL A 272 18.54 17.75 -12.39
CA VAL A 272 18.91 18.48 -11.15
C VAL A 272 17.91 18.18 -10.03
N GLU A 273 16.60 18.22 -10.31
CA GLU A 273 15.58 17.87 -9.31
C GLU A 273 15.68 16.41 -8.86
N ASN A 274 15.87 15.47 -9.78
CA ASN A 274 16.01 14.05 -9.44
C ASN A 274 17.24 13.81 -8.56
N TYR A 275 18.36 14.46 -8.88
CA TYR A 275 19.57 14.43 -8.06
C TYR A 275 19.30 14.97 -6.65
N GLN A 276 18.60 16.11 -6.54
CA GLN A 276 18.24 16.69 -5.26
C GLN A 276 17.35 15.76 -4.43
N VAL A 277 16.36 15.09 -5.05
CA VAL A 277 15.51 14.10 -4.38
C VAL A 277 16.32 12.93 -3.83
N VAL A 278 17.27 12.40 -4.60
CA VAL A 278 18.17 11.32 -4.14
C VAL A 278 19.02 11.77 -2.97
N LYS A 279 19.56 13.00 -3.02
CA LYS A 279 20.40 13.56 -1.96
C LYS A 279 19.63 13.73 -0.64
N GLU A 280 18.43 14.30 -0.69
CA GLU A 280 17.60 14.42 0.52
C GLU A 280 17.22 13.06 1.12
N GLU A 281 16.97 12.07 0.27
CA GLU A 281 16.65 10.72 0.71
C GLU A 281 17.86 10.01 1.33
N LEU A 282 19.07 10.26 0.81
CA LEU A 282 20.33 9.82 1.42
C LEU A 282 20.53 10.46 2.79
N ASP A 283 20.31 11.76 2.93
CA ASP A 283 20.47 12.45 4.22
C ASP A 283 19.45 11.92 5.26
N LEU A 284 18.19 11.69 4.85
CA LEU A 284 17.17 11.04 5.70
C LEU A 284 17.60 9.63 6.12
N ASN A 285 18.03 8.81 5.15
CA ASN A 285 18.44 7.43 5.42
C ASN A 285 19.68 7.37 6.32
N GLU A 286 20.64 8.28 6.16
CA GLU A 286 21.80 8.42 7.04
C GLU A 286 21.37 8.71 8.48
N ALA A 287 20.46 9.66 8.69
CA ALA A 287 19.93 9.96 10.02
C ALA A 287 19.25 8.72 10.64
N LEU A 288 18.48 7.97 9.87
CA LEU A 288 17.83 6.75 10.35
C LEU A 288 18.85 5.64 10.68
N ILE A 289 19.90 5.45 9.86
CA ILE A 289 20.94 4.43 10.12
C ILE A 289 21.68 4.74 11.43
N LYS A 290 21.91 6.02 11.71
CA LYS A 290 22.56 6.48 12.95
C LYS A 290 21.65 6.35 14.17
N CYS A 291 20.35 6.62 14.02
CA CYS A 291 19.39 6.54 15.13
C CYS A 291 18.93 5.11 15.43
N TYR A 292 18.88 4.22 14.42
CA TYR A 292 18.32 2.88 14.54
C TYR A 292 19.33 1.84 14.09
N ILE A 293 20.24 1.51 15.02
CA ILE A 293 21.32 0.55 14.84
C ILE A 293 20.79 -0.85 14.50
N GLY A 294 21.42 -1.50 13.51
CA GLY A 294 21.18 -2.91 13.18
C GLY A 294 19.93 -3.19 12.36
N ARG A 295 19.41 -2.19 11.63
CA ARG A 295 18.19 -2.35 10.80
C ARG A 295 18.53 -2.63 9.34
N GLU A 296 18.40 -3.89 8.92
CA GLU A 296 18.69 -4.34 7.54
C GLU A 296 17.99 -3.50 6.46
N ALA A 297 16.71 -3.17 6.68
CA ALA A 297 15.89 -2.43 5.71
C ALA A 297 16.51 -1.07 5.34
N LEU A 298 17.15 -0.40 6.29
CA LEU A 298 17.82 0.88 6.05
C LEU A 298 19.04 0.73 5.15
N TRP A 299 19.83 -0.33 5.34
CA TRP A 299 21.00 -0.63 4.52
C TRP A 299 20.60 -1.10 3.12
N LEU A 300 19.53 -1.89 2.98
CA LEU A 300 18.96 -2.25 1.67
C LEU A 300 18.41 -1.02 0.93
N HIS A 301 17.84 -0.06 1.65
CA HIS A 301 17.44 1.22 1.07
C HIS A 301 18.66 2.05 0.68
N ARG A 302 19.70 2.14 1.53
CA ARG A 302 20.97 2.81 1.20
C ARG A 302 21.57 2.29 -0.09
N ARG A 303 21.63 0.97 -0.28
CA ARG A 303 22.10 0.34 -1.54
C ARG A 303 21.36 0.88 -2.76
N PHE A 304 20.04 0.96 -2.68
CA PHE A 304 19.24 1.51 -3.78
C PHE A 304 19.58 2.98 -4.05
N LEU A 305 19.67 3.80 -3.00
CA LEU A 305 19.96 5.24 -3.14
C LEU A 305 21.34 5.49 -3.73
N SER A 306 22.36 4.79 -3.24
CA SER A 306 23.72 4.85 -3.76
C SER A 306 23.77 4.40 -5.22
N LEU A 307 23.00 3.37 -5.60
CA LEU A 307 22.89 2.97 -7.00
C LEU A 307 22.25 4.05 -7.87
N CYS A 308 21.19 4.73 -7.41
CA CYS A 308 20.58 5.85 -8.13
C CYS A 308 21.60 6.98 -8.36
N LEU A 309 22.37 7.33 -7.33
CA LEU A 309 23.41 8.36 -7.40
C LEU A 309 24.54 7.97 -8.38
N ILE A 310 25.05 6.75 -8.28
CA ILE A 310 26.09 6.23 -9.18
C ILE A 310 25.62 6.24 -10.63
N ARG A 311 24.38 5.82 -10.89
CA ARG A 311 23.80 5.85 -12.24
C ARG A 311 23.69 7.26 -12.79
N HIS A 312 23.28 8.23 -11.96
CA HIS A 312 23.25 9.64 -12.35
C HIS A 312 24.66 10.12 -12.76
N TRP A 313 25.70 9.76 -12.00
CA TRP A 313 27.06 10.13 -12.34
C TRP A 313 27.54 9.55 -13.67
N MET A 314 27.22 8.28 -13.93
CA MET A 314 27.57 7.60 -15.17
C MET A 314 26.89 8.28 -16.38
N THR A 315 25.60 8.59 -16.28
CA THR A 315 24.86 9.24 -17.38
C THR A 315 25.36 10.64 -17.71
N THR A 316 25.83 11.40 -16.73
CA THR A 316 26.36 12.77 -16.94
C THR A 316 27.78 12.75 -17.50
N THR A 317 28.55 11.70 -17.24
CA THR A 317 29.96 11.59 -17.67
C THR A 317 30.08 11.27 -19.16
N ASP A 318 29.16 10.50 -19.73
CA ASP A 318 29.17 10.15 -21.17
C ASP A 318 28.78 11.34 -22.09
N GLY A 319 28.25 12.44 -21.53
CA GLY A 319 27.71 13.57 -22.30
C GLY A 319 28.59 14.81 -22.42
N ILE A 320 29.47 15.13 -21.45
CA ILE A 320 30.14 16.44 -21.39
C ILE A 320 31.58 16.37 -20.82
N SER A 321 32.56 16.74 -21.64
CA SER A 321 34.01 16.77 -21.33
C SER A 321 34.44 17.86 -20.32
N CYS A 322 33.63 18.90 -20.07
CA CYS A 322 34.03 20.07 -19.27
C CYS A 322 33.64 20.07 -17.76
N HIS A 323 32.95 19.06 -17.24
CA HIS A 323 32.52 18.99 -15.83
C HIS A 323 33.27 17.96 -14.95
N SER A 324 34.32 17.33 -15.48
CA SER A 324 34.98 16.17 -14.85
C SER A 324 35.52 16.43 -13.43
N THR A 325 36.01 17.63 -13.15
CA THR A 325 36.59 17.98 -11.83
C THR A 325 35.52 18.20 -10.75
N SER A 326 34.39 18.85 -11.08
CA SER A 326 33.29 19.07 -10.12
C SER A 326 32.62 17.76 -9.72
N MET A 327 32.36 16.90 -10.71
CA MET A 327 31.77 15.59 -10.47
C MET A 327 32.69 14.68 -9.64
N ALA A 328 33.99 14.68 -9.93
CA ALA A 328 34.97 13.93 -9.14
C ALA A 328 34.97 14.36 -7.66
N ASN A 329 34.80 15.66 -7.39
CA ASN A 329 34.69 16.17 -6.03
C ASN A 329 33.41 15.70 -5.33
N GLU A 330 32.26 15.68 -6.02
CA GLU A 330 31.01 15.19 -5.45
C GLU A 330 31.05 13.70 -5.10
N ILE A 331 31.67 12.89 -5.97
CA ILE A 331 31.90 11.45 -5.71
C ILE A 331 32.75 11.28 -4.45
N ASN A 332 33.82 12.05 -4.31
CA ASN A 332 34.69 11.99 -3.14
C ASN A 332 33.95 12.41 -1.86
N ILE A 333 33.17 13.48 -1.90
CA ILE A 333 32.33 13.90 -0.77
C ILE A 333 31.35 12.80 -0.37
N PHE A 334 30.70 12.14 -1.35
CA PHE A 334 29.82 11.02 -1.07
C PHE A 334 30.57 9.87 -0.41
N LEU A 335 31.71 9.45 -0.95
CA LEU A 335 32.50 8.36 -0.39
C LEU A 335 32.97 8.66 1.04
N ASP A 336 33.39 9.90 1.31
CA ASP A 336 33.81 10.32 2.65
C ASP A 336 32.63 10.26 3.63
N LYS A 337 31.43 10.69 3.22
CA LYS A 337 30.21 10.52 4.01
C LYS A 337 29.85 9.05 4.26
N GLU A 338 29.98 8.20 3.25
CA GLU A 338 29.74 6.76 3.41
C GLU A 338 30.69 6.19 4.46
N LEU A 339 31.98 6.50 4.39
CA LEU A 339 32.98 5.99 5.35
C LEU A 339 32.63 6.35 6.80
N CYS A 340 32.01 7.51 7.06
CA CYS A 340 31.53 7.85 8.40
C CYS A 340 30.46 6.88 8.95
N LEU A 341 29.79 6.10 8.09
CA LEU A 341 28.85 5.04 8.51
C LEU A 341 29.58 3.76 8.99
N LEU A 342 30.88 3.63 8.74
CA LEU A 342 31.72 2.54 9.28
C LEU A 342 32.20 2.81 10.70
N ASP A 343 32.36 4.08 11.10
CA ASP A 343 32.93 4.46 12.40
C ASP A 343 32.23 3.76 13.59
N PRO A 344 30.88 3.70 13.65
CA PRO A 344 30.18 3.00 14.74
C PRO A 344 30.41 1.48 14.74
N CYS A 345 30.83 0.90 13.62
CA CYS A 345 31.04 -0.55 13.47
C CYS A 345 32.41 -1.01 13.99
N SER A 346 33.32 -0.07 14.31
CA SER A 346 34.69 -0.37 14.75
C SER A 346 34.75 -0.87 16.19
N THR A 347 33.78 -0.48 17.03
CA THR A 347 33.67 -0.91 18.43
C THR A 347 32.30 -1.53 18.63
N ILE A 348 32.21 -2.87 18.53
CA ILE A 348 30.98 -3.60 18.87
C ILE A 348 30.79 -3.45 20.38
N GLN A 349 29.87 -2.56 20.77
CA GLN A 349 29.45 -2.39 22.15
C GLN A 349 28.38 -3.43 22.45
N ASP A 350 28.47 -4.07 23.61
CA ASP A 350 27.44 -4.98 24.11
C ASP A 350 26.40 -4.14 24.87
N MET A 351 25.42 -3.62 24.12
CA MET A 351 24.34 -2.76 24.63
C MET A 351 23.02 -3.52 24.48
N GLU A 352 22.26 -3.63 25.58
CA GLU A 352 21.07 -4.50 25.71
C GLU A 352 19.95 -4.25 24.67
N PHE A 353 19.96 -3.10 23.98
CA PHE A 353 18.89 -2.69 23.05
C PHE A 353 19.37 -2.38 21.62
N GLU A 354 20.68 -2.37 21.35
CA GLU A 354 21.24 -1.97 20.05
C GLU A 354 22.02 -3.12 19.42
N ASP A 355 21.66 -3.46 18.17
CA ASP A 355 22.26 -4.59 17.46
C ASP A 355 23.48 -4.13 16.65
N PHE A 356 24.56 -3.80 17.36
CA PHE A 356 25.84 -3.37 16.77
C PHE A 356 26.49 -4.46 15.92
N GLU A 357 26.24 -5.73 16.24
CA GLU A 357 26.71 -6.85 15.42
C GLU A 357 26.02 -6.82 14.05
N ALA A 358 24.67 -6.79 14.02
CA ALA A 358 23.94 -6.68 12.76
C ALA A 358 24.29 -5.40 12.00
N GLN A 359 24.47 -4.28 12.69
CA GLN A 359 24.92 -3.03 12.07
C GLN A 359 26.25 -3.20 11.33
N ALA A 360 27.24 -3.82 11.99
CA ALA A 360 28.56 -4.04 11.41
C ALA A 360 28.51 -5.03 10.24
N ILE A 361 27.67 -6.07 10.32
CA ILE A 361 27.39 -7.00 9.22
C ILE A 361 26.80 -6.26 8.02
N TYR A 362 25.71 -5.52 8.20
CA TYR A 362 25.02 -4.84 7.11
C TYR A 362 25.87 -3.74 6.48
N SER A 363 26.57 -2.96 7.30
CA SER A 363 27.53 -1.96 6.82
C SER A 363 28.61 -2.61 5.96
N THR A 364 29.22 -3.69 6.45
CA THR A 364 30.28 -4.38 5.71
C THR A 364 29.76 -4.97 4.39
N MET A 365 28.59 -5.60 4.39
CA MET A 365 27.96 -6.11 3.17
C MET A 365 27.62 -4.98 2.18
N TYR A 366 27.21 -3.83 2.69
CA TYR A 366 26.97 -2.63 1.88
C TYR A 366 28.25 -2.16 1.18
N PHE A 367 29.37 -2.03 1.90
CA PHE A 367 30.64 -1.60 1.30
C PHE A 367 31.20 -2.61 0.30
N LEU A 368 31.16 -3.90 0.60
CA LEU A 368 31.57 -4.94 -0.35
C LEU A 368 30.76 -4.87 -1.65
N TRP A 369 29.47 -4.56 -1.56
CA TRP A 369 28.65 -4.31 -2.74
C TRP A 369 29.02 -2.99 -3.44
N LEU A 370 29.22 -1.90 -2.69
CA LEU A 370 29.53 -0.57 -3.23
C LEU A 370 30.82 -0.58 -4.07
N ILE A 371 31.87 -1.26 -3.60
CA ILE A 371 33.13 -1.41 -4.35
C ILE A 371 32.89 -2.00 -5.75
N LYS A 372 31.94 -2.92 -5.89
CA LYS A 372 31.60 -3.54 -7.19
C LYS A 372 30.77 -2.64 -8.10
N GLN A 373 30.20 -1.55 -7.60
CA GLN A 373 29.37 -0.64 -8.40
C GLN A 373 30.15 0.57 -8.92
N ILE A 374 31.26 0.93 -8.27
CA ILE A 374 32.05 2.11 -8.64
C ILE A 374 32.94 1.78 -9.84
N PRO A 375 33.14 2.72 -10.79
CA PRO A 375 34.04 2.53 -11.93
C PRO A 375 35.47 2.13 -11.51
N GLU A 376 36.10 1.28 -12.33
CA GLU A 376 37.39 0.65 -12.01
C GLU A 376 38.50 1.67 -11.65
N PHE A 377 38.53 2.82 -12.32
CA PHE A 377 39.54 3.87 -12.07
C PHE A 377 39.42 4.56 -10.71
N ARG A 378 38.28 4.42 -10.00
CA ARG A 378 38.06 4.93 -8.63
C ARG A 378 38.04 3.85 -7.56
N LYS A 379 38.04 2.58 -7.99
CA LYS A 379 38.01 1.43 -7.09
C LYS A 379 39.24 1.40 -6.19
N ILE A 380 40.42 1.74 -6.72
CA ILE A 380 41.68 1.79 -5.96
C ILE A 380 41.61 2.82 -4.83
N GLU A 381 41.16 4.04 -5.12
CA GLU A 381 41.03 5.12 -4.13
C GLU A 381 40.04 4.73 -3.01
N LEU A 382 38.90 4.16 -3.36
CA LEU A 382 37.94 3.66 -2.36
C LEU A 382 38.54 2.50 -1.54
N GLN A 383 39.22 1.55 -2.19
CA GLN A 383 39.86 0.43 -1.50
C GLN A 383 40.93 0.90 -0.50
N GLU A 384 41.74 1.90 -0.86
CA GLU A 384 42.71 2.51 0.05
C GLU A 384 42.03 3.16 1.26
N LYS A 385 40.97 3.93 1.04
CA LYS A 385 40.18 4.53 2.13
C LYS A 385 39.52 3.49 3.03
N LEU A 386 39.04 2.38 2.48
CA LEU A 386 38.43 1.28 3.25
C LEU A 386 39.46 0.45 4.02
N LYS A 387 40.67 0.29 3.48
CA LYS A 387 41.81 -0.27 4.23
C LYS A 387 42.15 0.61 5.43
N ALA A 388 42.17 1.93 5.24
CA ALA A 388 42.38 2.89 6.33
C ALA A 388 41.23 2.86 7.35
N GLY A 389 39.99 2.67 6.89
CA GLY A 389 38.79 2.51 7.72
C GLY A 389 38.62 1.13 8.38
N ASN A 390 39.65 0.28 8.37
CA ASN A 390 39.68 -0.99 9.09
C ASN A 390 38.60 -2.04 8.68
N LEU A 391 37.99 -1.90 7.50
CA LEU A 391 36.88 -2.75 7.05
C LEU A 391 37.24 -4.26 7.01
N LYS A 392 38.49 -4.59 6.66
CA LYS A 392 38.99 -5.97 6.65
C LYS A 392 38.84 -6.63 8.02
N ASN A 393 39.25 -5.93 9.09
CA ASN A 393 39.18 -6.47 10.45
C ASN A 393 37.73 -6.56 10.94
N ILE A 394 36.88 -5.59 10.58
CA ILE A 394 35.45 -5.64 10.88
C ILE A 394 34.82 -6.89 10.23
N LEU A 395 35.08 -7.12 8.94
CA LEU A 395 34.57 -8.29 8.21
C LEU A 395 35.05 -9.62 8.84
N HIS A 396 36.33 -9.74 9.19
CA HIS A 396 36.84 -10.95 9.84
C HIS A 396 36.20 -11.20 11.20
N LYS A 397 35.87 -10.13 11.95
CA LYS A 397 35.27 -10.23 13.28
C LYS A 397 33.77 -10.57 13.21
N THR A 398 33.02 -9.98 12.28
CA THR A 398 31.55 -10.06 12.25
C THR A 398 31.02 -11.11 11.28
N CYS A 399 31.79 -11.45 10.24
CA CYS A 399 31.38 -12.38 9.19
C CYS A 399 32.58 -13.23 8.69
N PRO A 400 33.19 -14.06 9.56
CA PRO A 400 34.37 -14.84 9.21
C PRO A 400 34.12 -15.78 8.01
N GLU A 401 32.91 -16.32 7.87
CA GLU A 401 32.55 -17.17 6.73
C GLU A 401 32.59 -16.44 5.38
N ARG A 402 32.45 -15.11 5.38
CA ARG A 402 32.46 -14.26 4.19
C ARG A 402 33.75 -13.45 4.06
N SER A 403 34.76 -13.69 4.90
CA SER A 403 36.01 -12.94 4.85
C SER A 403 36.75 -13.11 3.53
N PHE A 404 36.59 -14.27 2.87
CA PHE A 404 37.16 -14.54 1.54
C PHE A 404 36.68 -13.54 0.48
N LEU A 405 35.52 -12.89 0.67
CA LEU A 405 35.03 -11.87 -0.25
C LEU A 405 35.96 -10.65 -0.32
N TRP A 406 36.72 -10.38 0.74
CA TRP A 406 37.75 -9.35 0.73
C TRP A 406 38.92 -9.71 -0.18
N ASP A 407 39.33 -10.97 -0.17
CA ASP A 407 40.46 -11.47 -0.97
C ASP A 407 40.07 -11.60 -2.46
N VAL A 408 38.79 -11.85 -2.76
CA VAL A 408 38.24 -11.88 -4.13
C VAL A 408 38.13 -10.50 -4.77
N LEU A 409 38.25 -9.41 -4.01
CA LEU A 409 38.20 -8.05 -4.57
C LEU A 409 39.44 -7.67 -5.40
N GLU A 410 40.37 -8.61 -5.63
CA GLU A 410 41.66 -8.44 -6.33
C GLU A 410 42.40 -7.20 -5.83
N LEU A 411 43.07 -7.37 -4.70
CA LEU A 411 43.96 -6.38 -4.09
C LEU A 411 45.35 -6.35 -4.74
#